data_AF-A0A2R4WI62-F1
#
_entry.id   AF-A0A2R4WI62-F1
#
_cell.length_a   1.000
_cell.length_b   1.000
_cell.length_c   1.000
_cell.angle_alpha   90.00
_cell.angle_beta   90.00
_cell.angle_gamma   90.00
#
_symmetry.space_group_name_H-M   'P 1'
#
loop_
_entity.id
_entity.type
_entity.pdbx_description
1 polymer ?
#
loop_
_entity_poly.entity_id
_entity_poly.type
_entity_poly.pdbx_seq_one_letter_code
_entity_poly.pdbx_strand_id
1 'polypeptide(L)'
;MSRPARLKPNQPDPLSDAFAASYEEGLTLDAVAQRHHVCRERVRRAFSKRRGFSLRMRRDDNARCMARAADQAHAMLDEVRARRVDPSPRFAIGTSTAIHILRARCRIVGPLCVDSPTIAAAHAAGLTLDDIHEVFAVPPVEAVRAIAAHAGR
;
A
#
# COMPACT_ATOMS: atom_id res chain seq x y z
N MET A 1 -3.24 -0.95 46.55
CA MET A 1 -3.23 0.37 45.89
C MET A 1 -4.55 0.55 45.13
N SER A 2 -5.42 1.45 45.59
CA SER A 2 -6.73 1.69 44.95
C SER A 2 -6.56 2.28 43.56
N ARG A 3 -7.18 1.66 42.54
CA ARG A 3 -7.22 2.21 41.18
C ARG A 3 -7.93 3.57 41.22
N PRO A 4 -7.37 4.63 40.64
CA PRO A 4 -8.04 5.92 40.58
C PRO A 4 -9.38 5.78 39.85
N ALA A 5 -10.41 6.47 40.35
CA ALA A 5 -11.74 6.46 39.77
C ALA A 5 -11.70 6.80 38.28
N ARG A 6 -12.49 6.09 37.46
CA ARG A 6 -12.58 6.34 36.02
C ARG A 6 -13.14 7.74 35.80
N LEU A 7 -12.38 8.58 35.08
CA LEU A 7 -12.83 9.93 34.70
C LEU A 7 -14.10 9.84 33.87
N LYS A 8 -15.09 10.71 34.16
CA LYS A 8 -16.33 10.82 33.39
C LYS A 8 -16.03 11.30 31.95
N PRO A 9 -16.88 10.96 30.97
CA PRO A 9 -16.80 11.57 29.64
C PRO A 9 -16.78 13.10 29.79
N ASN A 10 -15.88 13.77 29.07
CA ASN A 10 -15.70 15.25 29.08
C ASN A 10 -15.17 15.92 30.35
N GLN A 11 -14.84 15.18 31.41
CA GLN A 11 -14.13 15.79 32.54
C GLN A 11 -12.66 16.08 32.14
N PRO A 12 -12.14 17.30 32.40
CA PRO A 12 -10.71 17.58 32.27
C PRO A 12 -9.93 16.73 33.28
N ASP A 13 -8.78 16.18 32.86
CA ASP A 13 -7.95 15.38 33.77
C ASP A 13 -7.40 16.32 34.86
N PRO A 14 -7.57 16.01 36.16
CA PRO A 14 -7.02 16.84 37.23
C PRO A 14 -5.50 16.98 37.16
N LEU A 15 -4.80 16.07 36.47
CA LEU A 15 -3.35 16.12 36.27
C LEU A 15 -2.94 16.85 34.98
N SER A 16 -3.89 17.38 34.20
CA SER A 16 -3.62 18.03 32.91
C SER A 16 -2.63 19.20 33.02
N ASP A 17 -2.68 19.98 34.10
CA ASP A 17 -1.73 21.09 34.33
C ASP A 17 -0.35 20.62 34.74
N ALA A 18 -0.28 19.61 35.60
CA ALA A 18 0.99 19.00 35.99
C ALA A 18 1.69 18.32 34.80
N PHE A 19 0.93 17.68 33.91
CA PHE A 19 1.47 17.10 32.67
C PHE A 19 2.02 18.18 31.74
N ALA A 20 1.31 19.30 31.57
CA ALA A 20 1.76 20.38 30.69
C ALA A 20 3.02 21.07 31.23
N ALA A 21 3.09 21.35 32.53
CA ALA A 21 4.30 21.89 33.15
C ALA A 21 5.51 20.98 32.92
N SER A 22 5.34 19.66 33.12
CA SER A 22 6.40 18.68 32.83
C SER A 22 6.80 18.62 31.35
N TYR A 23 5.85 18.84 30.44
CA TYR A 23 6.12 18.89 28.99
C TYR A 23 6.80 20.20 28.57
N GLU A 24 6.46 21.33 29.20
CA GLU A 24 7.10 22.63 28.99
C GLU A 24 8.55 22.65 29.49
N GLU A 25 8.87 21.87 30.53
CA GLU A 25 10.25 21.56 30.95
C GLU A 25 11.06 20.74 29.92
N GLY A 26 10.42 20.31 28.82
CA GLY A 26 11.08 19.59 27.71
C GLY A 26 11.01 18.07 27.79
N LEU A 27 10.22 17.51 28.72
CA LEU A 27 10.04 16.06 28.81
C LEU A 27 9.17 15.52 27.67
N THR A 28 9.50 14.31 27.21
CA THR A 28 8.68 13.59 26.22
C THR A 28 7.40 13.06 26.87
N LEU A 29 6.39 12.69 26.05
CA LEU A 29 5.15 12.08 26.55
C LEU A 29 5.39 10.85 27.42
N ASP A 30 6.37 10.03 27.06
CA ASP A 30 6.72 8.82 27.80
C ASP A 30 7.41 9.17 29.14
N ALA A 31 8.27 10.19 29.16
CA ALA A 31 8.90 10.67 30.39
C ALA A 31 7.89 11.34 31.34
N VAL A 32 6.91 12.09 30.81
CA VAL A 32 5.78 12.61 31.61
C VAL A 32 4.95 11.46 32.18
N ALA A 33 4.64 10.45 31.38
CA ALA A 33 3.89 9.28 31.83
C ALA A 33 4.61 8.53 32.97
N GLN A 34 5.93 8.35 32.84
CA GLN A 34 6.78 7.73 33.87
C GLN A 34 6.84 8.58 35.14
N ARG A 35 7.08 9.89 35.02
CA ARG A 35 7.20 10.82 36.16
C ARG A 35 5.92 10.87 37.01
N HIS A 36 4.77 10.79 36.36
CA HIS A 36 3.47 10.84 37.04
C HIS A 36 2.86 9.46 37.31
N HIS A 37 3.62 8.37 37.06
CA HIS A 37 3.19 6.98 37.24
C HIS A 37 1.83 6.65 36.58
N VAL A 38 1.60 7.19 35.37
CA VAL A 38 0.39 6.98 34.57
C VAL A 38 0.72 6.37 33.22
N CYS A 39 -0.29 5.83 32.52
CA CYS A 39 -0.09 5.36 31.16
C CYS A 39 0.02 6.52 30.17
N ARG A 40 0.84 6.32 29.12
CA ARG A 40 1.03 7.27 28.02
C ARG A 40 -0.29 7.75 27.41
N GLU A 41 -1.27 6.86 27.25
CA GLU A 41 -2.55 7.22 26.63
C GLU A 41 -3.37 8.19 27.49
N ARG A 42 -3.22 8.15 28.83
CA ARG A 42 -3.86 9.12 29.73
C ARG A 42 -3.28 10.51 29.53
N VAL A 43 -1.95 10.62 29.45
CA VAL A 43 -1.24 11.88 29.16
C VAL A 43 -1.65 12.43 27.80
N ARG A 44 -1.68 11.57 26.77
CA ARG A 44 -2.12 11.94 25.42
C ARG A 44 -3.56 12.48 25.43
N ARG A 45 -4.47 11.79 26.11
CA ARG A 45 -5.87 12.18 26.23
C ARG A 45 -6.07 13.49 26.98
N ALA A 46 -5.27 13.75 28.02
CA ALA A 46 -5.29 15.02 28.74
C ALA A 46 -4.90 16.18 27.83
N PHE A 47 -3.84 16.02 27.03
CA PHE A 47 -3.41 17.04 26.07
C PHE A 47 -4.38 17.26 24.91
N SER A 48 -4.97 16.21 24.33
CA SER A 48 -5.97 16.37 23.27
C SER A 48 -7.23 17.11 23.70
N LYS A 49 -7.56 17.11 25.00
CA LYS A 49 -8.73 17.81 25.55
C LYS A 49 -8.42 19.23 26.03
N ARG A 50 -7.15 19.61 26.13
CA ARG A 50 -6.73 20.94 26.60
C ARG A 50 -6.86 21.94 25.45
N ARG A 51 -7.71 22.95 25.63
CA ARG A 51 -7.83 24.06 24.67
C ARG A 51 -6.51 24.82 24.57
N GLY A 52 -6.04 25.06 23.34
CA GLY A 52 -4.84 25.84 23.06
C GLY A 52 -3.51 25.09 23.25
N PHE A 53 -3.53 23.78 23.54
CA PHE A 53 -2.31 22.99 23.70
C PHE A 53 -2.02 22.19 22.43
N SER A 54 -0.93 22.54 21.72
CA SER A 54 -0.42 21.77 20.60
C SER A 54 0.79 20.96 21.05
N LEU A 55 0.73 19.64 20.91
CA LEU A 55 1.92 18.81 21.06
C LEU A 55 2.95 19.25 20.04
N ARG A 56 4.17 19.54 20.51
CA ARG A 56 5.33 19.69 19.64
C ARG A 56 5.63 18.30 19.08
N MET A 57 4.96 17.93 17.99
CA MET A 57 5.41 16.81 17.18
C MET A 57 6.78 17.22 16.65
N ARG A 58 7.83 16.63 17.23
CA ARG A 58 9.19 16.83 16.75
C ARG A 58 9.19 16.29 15.32
N ARG A 59 9.37 17.18 14.33
CA ARG A 59 9.40 16.84 12.89
C ARG A 59 10.28 15.62 12.59
N ASP A 60 11.31 15.41 13.40
CA ASP A 60 12.24 14.29 13.32
C ASP A 60 11.59 12.92 13.51
N ASP A 61 10.54 12.78 14.33
CA ASP A 61 9.92 11.49 14.60
C ASP A 61 9.03 11.03 13.44
N ASN A 62 8.31 11.95 12.81
CA ASN A 62 7.53 11.65 11.60
C ASN A 62 8.44 11.33 10.41
N ALA A 63 9.54 12.06 10.22
CA ALA A 63 10.50 11.77 9.16
C ALA A 63 11.13 10.36 9.34
N ARG A 64 11.46 9.98 10.58
CA ARG A 64 11.99 8.64 10.90
C ARG A 64 10.96 7.53 10.74
N CYS A 65 9.71 7.76 11.13
CA CYS A 65 8.63 6.80 10.92
C CYS A 65 8.32 6.60 9.43
N MET A 66 8.30 7.68 8.64
CA MET A 66 8.08 7.61 7.19
C MET A 66 9.25 6.92 6.47
N ALA A 67 10.49 7.21 6.87
CA ALA A 67 11.67 6.53 6.33
C ALA A 67 11.62 5.01 6.57
N ARG A 68 11.32 4.58 7.81
CA ARG A 68 11.15 3.16 8.13
C ARG A 68 10.03 2.48 7.33
N ALA A 69 8.92 3.19 7.13
CA ALA A 69 7.81 2.67 6.32
C ALA A 69 8.19 2.54 4.84
N ALA A 70 8.96 3.50 4.30
CA ALA A 70 9.48 3.45 2.93
C ALA A 70 10.48 2.30 2.75
N ASP A 71 11.41 2.12 3.69
CA ASP A 71 12.38 1.02 3.66
C ASP A 71 11.68 -0.34 3.71
N GLN A 72 10.63 -0.46 4.52
CA GLN A 72 9.84 -1.68 4.62
C GLN A 72 9.04 -1.95 3.33
N ALA A 73 8.48 -0.91 2.70
CA ALA A 73 7.81 -1.03 1.41
C ALA A 73 8.79 -1.45 0.30
N HIS A 74 10.01 -0.90 0.28
CA HIS A 74 11.05 -1.29 -0.66
C HIS A 74 11.47 -2.75 -0.45
N ALA A 75 11.68 -3.19 0.80
CA ALA A 75 12.01 -4.58 1.10
C ALA A 75 10.90 -5.55 0.66
N MET A 76 9.62 -5.20 0.86
CA MET A 76 8.50 -6.03 0.40
C MET A 76 8.39 -6.07 -1.13
N LEU A 77 8.65 -4.94 -1.81
CA LEU A 77 8.70 -4.91 -3.27
C LEU A 77 9.85 -5.74 -3.83
N ASP A 78 11.01 -5.70 -3.19
CA ASP A 78 12.16 -6.51 -3.59
C ASP A 78 11.92 -8.00 -3.31
N GLU A 79 11.23 -8.35 -2.23
CA GLU A 79 10.80 -9.73 -1.96
C GLU A 79 9.78 -10.21 -3.01
N VAL A 80 8.84 -9.37 -3.43
CA VAL A 80 7.90 -9.69 -4.53
C VAL A 80 8.61 -9.81 -5.88
N ARG A 81 9.61 -8.96 -6.15
CA ARG A 81 10.43 -9.04 -7.37
C ARG A 81 11.35 -10.26 -7.38
N ALA A 82 11.92 -10.63 -6.23
CA ALA A 82 12.72 -11.84 -6.06
C ALA A 82 11.85 -13.10 -6.16
N ARG A 83 10.60 -13.05 -5.67
CA ARG A 83 9.54 -14.01 -5.96
C ARG A 83 8.92 -13.76 -7.34
N ARG A 84 9.72 -13.50 -8.38
CA ARG A 84 9.31 -13.81 -9.76
C ARG A 84 9.04 -15.31 -9.80
N VAL A 85 7.82 -15.65 -9.41
CA VAL A 85 7.21 -16.95 -9.54
C VAL A 85 7.25 -17.21 -11.03
N ASP A 86 8.13 -18.12 -11.45
CA ASP A 86 7.88 -18.91 -12.66
C ASP A 86 6.40 -19.24 -12.63
N PRO A 87 5.59 -18.85 -13.63
CA PRO A 87 4.16 -19.13 -13.60
C PRO A 87 4.03 -20.62 -13.31
N SER A 88 3.42 -20.96 -12.16
CA SER A 88 3.37 -22.35 -11.71
C SER A 88 2.93 -23.21 -12.90
N PRO A 89 3.48 -24.42 -13.11
CA PRO A 89 3.24 -25.21 -14.32
C PRO A 89 1.76 -25.33 -14.70
N ARG A 90 0.85 -25.28 -13.71
CA ARG A 90 -0.60 -25.24 -13.90
C ARG A 90 -1.11 -23.98 -14.58
N PHE A 91 -0.58 -22.81 -14.26
CA PHE A 91 -0.89 -21.54 -14.94
C PHE A 91 -0.38 -21.55 -16.37
N ALA A 92 0.87 -22.00 -16.60
CA ALA A 92 1.44 -22.12 -17.94
C ALA A 92 0.63 -23.06 -18.86
N ILE A 93 0.17 -24.20 -18.33
CA ILE A 93 -0.71 -25.15 -19.04
C ILE A 93 -2.07 -24.52 -19.34
N GLY A 94 -2.65 -23.78 -18.37
CA GLY A 94 -3.93 -23.09 -18.53
C GLY A 94 -3.89 -22.02 -19.62
N THR A 95 -2.87 -21.15 -19.62
CA THR A 95 -2.67 -20.15 -20.67
C THR A 95 -2.40 -20.77 -22.03
N SER A 96 -1.58 -21.83 -22.11
CA SER A 96 -1.33 -22.54 -23.36
C SER A 96 -2.61 -23.14 -23.96
N THR A 97 -3.46 -23.74 -23.12
CA THR A 97 -4.75 -24.29 -23.55
C THR A 97 -5.70 -23.19 -24.02
N ALA A 98 -5.77 -22.08 -23.29
CA ALA A 98 -6.62 -20.93 -23.67
C ALA A 98 -6.18 -20.30 -25.01
N ILE A 99 -4.87 -20.13 -25.23
CA ILE A 99 -4.31 -19.66 -26.50
C ILE A 99 -4.68 -20.61 -27.64
N HIS A 100 -4.55 -21.93 -27.41
CA HIS A 100 -4.89 -22.92 -28.42
C HIS A 100 -6.37 -22.87 -28.83
N ILE A 101 -7.27 -22.73 -27.85
CA ILE A 101 -8.72 -22.56 -28.08
C ILE A 101 -9.00 -21.26 -28.86
N LEU A 102 -8.35 -20.15 -28.49
CA LEU A 102 -8.51 -18.87 -29.18
C LEU A 102 -8.05 -18.93 -30.64
N ARG A 103 -6.89 -19.54 -30.92
CA ARG A 103 -6.41 -19.76 -32.29
C ARG A 103 -7.36 -20.66 -33.09
N ALA A 104 -7.84 -21.75 -32.48
CA ALA A 104 -8.81 -22.65 -33.13
C ALA A 104 -10.10 -21.90 -33.50
N ARG A 105 -10.62 -21.07 -32.60
CA ARG A 105 -11.78 -20.22 -32.85
C ARG A 105 -11.52 -19.21 -33.96
N CYS A 106 -10.36 -18.57 -33.96
CA CYS A 106 -9.95 -17.63 -35.01
C CYS A 106 -9.90 -18.29 -36.40
N ARG A 107 -9.46 -19.56 -36.49
CA ARG A 107 -9.46 -20.30 -37.77
C ARG A 107 -10.86 -20.61 -38.29
N ILE A 108 -11.85 -20.72 -37.41
CA ILE A 108 -13.24 -21.03 -37.76
C ILE A 108 -14.02 -19.74 -38.09
N VAL A 109 -13.82 -18.69 -37.30
CA VAL A 109 -14.66 -17.47 -37.32
C VAL A 109 -13.95 -16.26 -37.93
N GLY A 110 -12.63 -16.32 -38.09
CA GLY A 110 -11.79 -15.19 -38.48
C GLY A 110 -11.24 -14.40 -37.28
N PRO A 111 -10.30 -13.46 -37.54
CA PRO A 111 -9.66 -12.65 -36.51
C PRO A 111 -10.63 -11.69 -35.83
N LEU A 112 -10.39 -11.45 -34.54
CA LEU A 112 -11.22 -10.57 -33.72
C LEU A 112 -10.67 -9.14 -33.79
N CYS A 113 -11.49 -8.19 -34.24
CA CYS A 113 -11.15 -6.77 -34.14
C CYS A 113 -11.28 -6.33 -32.68
N VAL A 114 -10.17 -5.93 -32.06
CA VAL A 114 -10.11 -5.50 -30.66
C VAL A 114 -9.39 -4.16 -30.54
N ASP A 115 -9.64 -3.45 -29.44
CA ASP A 115 -9.03 -2.15 -29.14
C ASP A 115 -7.64 -2.29 -28.49
N SER A 116 -6.88 -1.18 -28.46
CA SER A 116 -5.52 -1.15 -27.91
C SER A 116 -5.39 -1.60 -26.45
N PRO A 117 -6.33 -1.27 -25.54
CA PRO A 117 -6.32 -1.82 -24.18
C PRO A 117 -6.41 -3.35 -24.15
N THR A 118 -7.25 -3.94 -24.99
CA THR A 118 -7.41 -5.40 -25.07
C THR A 118 -6.14 -6.07 -25.57
N ILE A 119 -5.44 -5.47 -26.54
CA ILE A 119 -4.14 -5.96 -27.03
C ILE A 119 -3.09 -5.97 -25.91
N ALA A 120 -3.03 -4.88 -25.13
CA ALA A 120 -2.10 -4.79 -24.00
C ALA A 120 -2.43 -5.81 -22.90
N ALA A 121 -3.70 -6.02 -22.59
CA ALA A 121 -4.16 -7.03 -21.64
C ALA A 121 -3.86 -8.46 -22.11
N ALA A 122 -4.04 -8.75 -23.41
CA ALA A 122 -3.71 -10.04 -23.99
C ALA A 122 -2.21 -10.35 -23.88
N HIS A 123 -1.34 -9.37 -24.17
CA HIS A 123 0.09 -9.51 -23.98
C HIS A 123 0.48 -9.71 -22.50
N ALA A 124 -0.13 -8.96 -21.59
CA ALA A 124 0.07 -9.14 -20.15
C ALA A 124 -0.38 -10.52 -19.64
N ALA A 125 -1.39 -11.12 -20.29
CA ALA A 125 -1.85 -12.47 -20.04
C ALA A 125 -0.95 -13.58 -20.65
N GLY A 126 0.12 -13.19 -21.36
CA GLY A 126 1.13 -14.10 -21.87
C GLY A 126 0.99 -14.47 -23.36
N LEU A 127 0.14 -13.79 -24.12
CA LEU A 127 0.15 -13.94 -25.58
C LEU A 127 1.38 -13.26 -26.18
N THR A 128 2.04 -13.96 -27.10
CA THR A 128 3.15 -13.40 -27.88
C THR A 128 2.65 -12.41 -28.93
N LEU A 129 3.57 -11.64 -29.53
CA LEU A 129 3.21 -10.76 -30.65
C LEU A 129 2.67 -11.54 -31.85
N ASP A 130 3.17 -12.76 -32.08
CA ASP A 130 2.70 -13.65 -33.14
C ASP A 130 1.29 -14.19 -32.85
N ASP A 131 1.00 -14.54 -31.59
CA ASP A 131 -0.37 -14.88 -31.15
C ASP A 131 -1.34 -13.72 -31.40
N ILE A 132 -0.93 -12.52 -31.04
CA ILE A 132 -1.74 -11.32 -31.20
C ILE A 132 -2.00 -11.04 -32.69
N HIS A 133 -0.99 -11.25 -33.54
CA HIS A 133 -1.15 -11.13 -34.98
C HIS A 133 -2.10 -12.19 -35.55
N GLU A 134 -1.95 -13.46 -35.15
CA GLU A 134 -2.80 -14.57 -35.62
C GLU A 134 -4.25 -14.38 -35.18
N VAL A 135 -4.49 -13.98 -33.92
CA VAL A 135 -5.84 -13.96 -33.31
C VAL A 135 -6.59 -12.65 -33.57
N PHE A 136 -5.88 -11.52 -33.58
CA PHE A 136 -6.50 -10.19 -33.67
C PHE A 136 -6.23 -9.48 -35.00
N ALA A 137 -5.45 -10.10 -35.91
CA ALA A 137 -4.98 -9.49 -37.17
C ALA A 137 -4.24 -8.15 -36.98
N VAL A 138 -3.65 -7.94 -35.81
CA VAL A 138 -2.89 -6.72 -35.50
C VAL A 138 -1.43 -6.92 -35.90
N PRO A 139 -0.82 -6.07 -36.72
CA PRO A 139 0.60 -6.15 -37.03
C PRO A 139 1.48 -6.03 -35.76
N PRO A 140 2.61 -6.75 -35.66
CA PRO A 140 3.47 -6.71 -34.46
C PRO A 140 3.90 -5.30 -34.04
N VAL A 141 4.14 -4.40 -35.01
CA VAL A 141 4.52 -3.00 -34.75
C VAL A 141 3.38 -2.23 -34.05
N GLU A 142 2.13 -2.47 -34.45
CA GLU A 142 0.96 -1.84 -33.83
C GLU A 142 0.68 -2.44 -32.45
N ALA A 143 0.86 -3.76 -32.30
CA ALA A 143 0.76 -4.42 -31.01
C ALA A 143 1.77 -3.86 -29.99
N VAL A 144 3.03 -3.67 -30.39
CA VAL A 144 4.06 -3.06 -29.53
C VAL A 144 3.67 -1.63 -29.12
N ARG A 145 3.13 -0.82 -30.04
CA ARG A 145 2.65 0.53 -29.71
C ARG A 145 1.49 0.50 -28.71
N ALA A 146 0.53 -0.40 -28.90
CA ALA A 146 -0.60 -0.58 -27.99
C ALA A 146 -0.13 -1.00 -26.58
N ILE A 147 0.80 -1.96 -26.49
CA ILE A 147 1.40 -2.41 -25.23
C ILE A 147 2.15 -1.25 -24.54
N ALA A 148 3.00 -0.53 -25.27
CA ALA A 148 3.78 0.58 -24.73
C ALA A 148 2.90 1.72 -24.19
N ALA A 149 1.80 2.02 -24.88
CA ALA A 149 0.85 3.08 -24.45
C ALA A 149 0.12 2.77 -23.12
N HIS A 150 0.13 1.50 -22.70
CA HIS A 150 -0.57 0.99 -21.52
C HIS A 150 0.38 0.35 -20.48
N ALA A 151 1.69 0.32 -20.75
CA ALA A 151 2.69 -0.15 -19.80
C ALA A 151 2.86 0.89 -18.68
N GLY A 152 2.32 0.62 -17.49
CA GLY A 152 2.48 1.45 -16.30
C GLY A 152 1.25 2.24 -15.85
N ARG A 153 0.04 1.86 -16.30
CA ARG A 153 -1.23 2.34 -15.74
C ARG A 153 -1.83 1.32 -14.76
#